data_AF-A0A2D4EVW1-F1
#
_entry.id   AF-A0A2D4EVW1-F1
#
_cell.length_a   1.000
_cell.length_b   1.000
_cell.length_c   1.000
_cell.angle_alpha   90.00
_cell.angle_beta   90.00
_cell.angle_gamma   90.00
#
_symmetry.space_group_name_H-M   'P 1'
#
loop_
_entity.id
_entity.type
_entity.pdbx_description
1 polymer ?
#
loop_
_entity_poly.entity_id
_entity_poly.type
_entity_poly.pdbx_seq_one_letter_code
_entity_poly.pdbx_strand_id
1 'polypeptide(L)'
;CIYESHKIAYVGMCNLTNNNQQWNWLQEDKLLHLRTGQCLAITRSKVAHSSKVVVANCSEAPSWTCYSSEGLLEVKNSSLFLEKRSSRVVVKKGRKYPHSWKKLDVNEKG
;
A
#
# COMPACT_ATOMS: atom_id res chain seq x y z
N CYS A 1 -1.85 8.21 6.82
CA CYS A 1 -1.57 6.77 6.92
C CYS A 1 -2.53 6.01 6.01
N ILE A 2 -2.10 4.85 5.50
CA ILE A 2 -2.93 4.02 4.62
C ILE A 2 -3.93 3.27 5.49
N TYR A 3 -5.19 3.26 5.09
CA TYR A 3 -6.25 2.50 5.77
C TYR A 3 -7.16 1.81 4.76
N GLU A 4 -7.83 0.76 5.20
CA GLU A 4 -8.79 0.01 4.39
C GLU A 4 -10.24 0.45 4.68
N SER A 5 -11.02 0.60 3.60
CA SER A 5 -12.47 0.77 3.66
C SER A 5 -13.13 0.14 2.43
N HIS A 6 -14.09 -0.76 2.67
CA HIS A 6 -14.83 -1.49 1.62
C HIS A 6 -13.90 -2.14 0.57
N LYS A 7 -12.85 -2.80 1.05
CA LYS A 7 -11.77 -3.46 0.30
C LYS A 7 -10.84 -2.52 -0.47
N ILE A 8 -10.99 -1.20 -0.36
CA ILE A 8 -10.17 -0.22 -1.08
C ILE A 8 -9.23 0.48 -0.09
N ALA A 9 -8.00 0.75 -0.53
CA ALA A 9 -7.02 1.49 0.25
C ALA A 9 -7.17 3.02 0.06
N TYR A 10 -7.15 3.74 1.17
CA TYR A 10 -7.26 5.19 1.25
C TYR A 10 -6.15 5.78 2.13
N VAL A 11 -5.93 7.09 2.04
CA VAL A 11 -5.04 7.86 2.92
C VAL A 11 -5.88 8.75 3.82
N GLY A 12 -5.67 8.60 5.13
CA GLY A 12 -6.32 9.42 6.15
C GLY A 12 -5.33 10.01 7.14
N MET A 13 -5.85 10.73 8.12
CA MET A 13 -5.09 11.16 9.30
C MET A 13 -4.52 9.93 10.01
N CYS A 14 -3.24 9.99 10.39
CA CYS A 14 -2.58 8.89 11.08
C CYS A 14 -3.10 8.76 12.52
N ASN A 15 -3.49 7.55 12.89
CA ASN A 15 -3.77 7.14 14.26
C ASN A 15 -3.07 5.80 14.47
N LEU A 16 -1.99 5.81 15.24
CA LEU A 16 -1.10 4.66 15.40
C LEU A 16 -1.76 3.50 16.17
N THR A 17 -2.71 3.81 17.06
CA THR A 17 -3.49 2.79 17.81
C THR A 17 -4.61 2.17 16.99
N ASN A 18 -4.88 2.68 15.78
CA ASN A 18 -5.93 2.15 14.94
C ASN A 18 -5.41 0.99 14.08
N ASN A 19 -5.79 -0.24 14.41
CA ASN A 19 -5.41 -1.45 13.66
C ASN A 19 -5.80 -1.42 12.17
N ASN A 20 -6.75 -0.58 11.76
CA ASN A 20 -7.08 -0.36 10.34
C ASN A 20 -6.00 0.43 9.57
N GLN A 21 -5.04 1.01 10.27
CA GLN A 21 -3.93 1.76 9.69
C GLN A 21 -2.60 1.04 9.82
N GLN A 22 -2.61 -0.15 10.41
CA GLN A 22 -1.43 -0.94 10.70
C GLN A 22 -1.22 -2.01 9.64
N TRP A 23 0.02 -2.12 9.19
CA TRP A 23 0.45 -3.02 8.14
C TRP A 23 1.74 -3.70 8.57
N ASN A 24 1.88 -4.98 8.23
CA ASN A 24 3.10 -5.74 8.50
C ASN A 24 3.68 -6.32 7.20
N TRP A 25 5.01 -6.32 7.12
CA TRP A 25 5.71 -7.01 6.04
C TRP A 25 5.72 -8.51 6.30
N LEU A 26 5.36 -9.29 5.29
CA LEU A 26 5.57 -10.73 5.24
C LEU A 26 6.89 -11.04 4.54
N GLN A 27 7.42 -12.25 4.75
CA GLN A 27 8.67 -12.72 4.14
C GLN A 27 8.64 -12.70 2.60
N GLU A 28 7.46 -12.76 1.99
CA GLU A 28 7.27 -12.72 0.52
C GLU A 28 7.24 -11.30 -0.06
N ASP A 29 7.73 -10.30 0.69
CA ASP A 29 7.63 -8.88 0.39
C ASP A 29 6.17 -8.41 0.21
N LYS A 30 5.23 -9.01 0.95
CA LYS A 30 3.81 -8.65 0.92
C LYS A 30 3.44 -7.81 2.13
N LEU A 31 2.52 -6.88 1.95
CA LEU A 31 2.02 -6.00 3.01
C LEU A 31 0.69 -6.51 3.55
N LEU A 32 0.73 -7.16 4.72
CA LEU A 32 -0.45 -7.65 5.43
C LEU A 32 -1.15 -6.51 6.17
N HIS A 33 -2.44 -6.35 5.96
CA HIS A 33 -3.31 -5.47 6.74
C HIS A 33 -3.73 -6.17 8.04
N LEU A 34 -3.37 -5.61 9.20
CA LEU A 34 -3.54 -6.31 10.47
C LEU A 34 -5.00 -6.54 10.85
N ARG A 35 -5.91 -5.60 10.54
CA ARG A 35 -7.33 -5.76 10.89
C ARG A 35 -8.04 -6.85 10.11
N THR A 36 -7.74 -6.97 8.81
CA THR A 36 -8.49 -7.89 7.92
C THR A 36 -7.75 -9.19 7.62
N GLY A 37 -6.45 -9.28 7.94
CA GLY A 37 -5.62 -10.43 7.56
C GLY A 37 -5.40 -10.57 6.06
N GLN A 38 -5.71 -9.53 5.29
CA GLN A 38 -5.58 -9.50 3.83
C GLN A 38 -4.37 -8.68 3.41
N CYS A 39 -3.84 -8.90 2.20
CA CYS A 39 -2.66 -8.19 1.72
C CYS A 39 -3.01 -7.02 0.79
N LEU A 40 -2.14 -6.00 0.79
CA LEU A 40 -2.20 -4.88 -0.13
C LEU A 40 -2.00 -5.37 -1.57
N ALA A 41 -3.01 -5.18 -2.40
CA ALA A 41 -3.09 -5.67 -3.77
C ALA A 41 -3.50 -4.56 -4.74
N ILE A 42 -3.41 -4.87 -6.04
CA ILE A 42 -3.81 -3.97 -7.12
C ILE A 42 -4.91 -4.61 -7.95
N THR A 43 -5.87 -3.82 -8.43
CA THR A 43 -6.87 -4.33 -9.37
C THR A 43 -6.23 -4.57 -10.73
N ARG A 44 -6.48 -5.73 -11.36
CA ARG A 44 -6.05 -5.99 -12.74
C ARG A 44 -6.84 -5.12 -13.72
N SER A 45 -6.36 -3.91 -14.01
CA SER A 45 -6.95 -3.04 -15.03
C SER A 45 -6.09 -3.05 -16.28
N LYS A 46 -6.68 -3.42 -17.43
CA LYS A 46 -6.01 -3.39 -18.74
C LYS A 46 -5.98 -1.98 -19.37
N VAL A 47 -6.77 -1.04 -18.84
CA VAL A 47 -7.15 0.19 -19.56
C VAL A 47 -6.55 1.47 -18.96
N ALA A 48 -6.10 1.44 -17.71
CA ALA A 48 -5.75 2.65 -16.98
C ALA A 48 -4.24 2.79 -16.72
N HIS A 49 -3.70 3.98 -16.96
CA HIS A 49 -2.34 4.38 -16.54
C HIS A 49 -2.13 4.35 -15.01
N SER A 50 -3.21 4.13 -14.25
CA SER A 50 -3.21 3.93 -12.80
C SER A 50 -4.16 2.81 -12.40
N SER A 51 -3.75 1.92 -11.50
CA SER A 51 -4.62 0.88 -10.92
C SER A 51 -5.02 1.22 -9.49
N LYS A 52 -6.23 0.82 -9.08
CA LYS A 52 -6.68 1.00 -7.69
C LYS A 52 -5.91 0.05 -6.78
N VAL A 53 -5.62 0.51 -5.57
CA VAL A 53 -5.08 -0.33 -4.51
C VAL A 53 -6.21 -0.82 -3.62
N VAL A 54 -6.21 -2.12 -3.37
CA VAL A 54 -7.26 -2.86 -2.65
C VAL A 54 -6.62 -3.78 -1.63
N VAL A 55 -7.44 -4.41 -0.80
CA VAL A 55 -7.02 -5.59 -0.03
C VAL A 55 -7.62 -6.85 -0.66
N ALA A 56 -6.82 -7.91 -0.72
CA ALA A 56 -7.20 -9.21 -1.27
C ALA A 56 -6.51 -10.34 -0.52
N ASN A 57 -6.84 -11.59 -0.86
CA ASN A 57 -6.11 -12.75 -0.34
C ASN A 57 -4.61 -12.59 -0.64
N CYS A 58 -3.76 -12.95 0.31
CA CYS A 58 -2.31 -12.78 0.15
C CYS A 58 -1.72 -13.63 -0.99
N SER A 59 -2.39 -14.70 -1.40
CA SER A 59 -2.04 -15.49 -2.60
C SER A 59 -2.24 -14.70 -3.92
N GLU A 60 -3.14 -13.72 -3.92
CA GLU A 60 -3.47 -12.88 -5.09
C GLU A 60 -2.72 -11.54 -5.10
N ALA A 61 -2.15 -11.14 -3.96
CA ALA A 61 -1.42 -9.89 -3.80
C ALA A 61 -0.02 -9.98 -4.41
N PRO A 62 0.47 -8.92 -5.07
CA PRO A 62 1.83 -8.87 -5.57
C PRO A 62 2.83 -8.67 -4.43
N SER A 63 4.09 -8.99 -4.70
CA SER A 63 5.22 -8.51 -3.90
C SER A 63 5.46 -7.03 -4.14
N TRP A 64 5.95 -6.34 -3.11
CA TRP A 64 6.30 -4.92 -3.13
C TRP A 64 7.80 -4.74 -2.95
N THR A 65 8.34 -3.62 -3.43
CA THR A 65 9.73 -3.22 -3.22
C THR A 65 9.74 -1.85 -2.57
N CYS A 66 10.38 -1.76 -1.40
CA CYS A 66 10.51 -0.52 -0.66
C CYS A 66 11.88 0.12 -0.95
N TYR A 67 11.87 1.26 -1.64
CA TYR A 67 13.06 2.10 -1.80
C TYR A 67 13.04 3.14 -0.69
N SER A 68 13.53 2.75 0.49
CA SER A 68 13.44 3.54 1.71
C SER A 68 14.12 4.91 1.60
N SER A 69 15.26 5.01 0.93
CA SER A 69 15.99 6.26 0.67
C SER A 69 15.20 7.25 -0.18
N GLU A 70 14.39 6.74 -1.11
CA GLU A 70 13.58 7.53 -2.05
C GLU A 70 12.14 7.72 -1.54
N GLY A 71 11.76 7.00 -0.48
CA GLY A 71 10.39 6.93 0.02
C GLY A 71 9.43 6.29 -0.97
N LEU A 72 9.90 5.41 -1.86
CA LEU A 72 9.04 4.82 -2.89
C LEU A 72 8.61 3.42 -2.50
N LEU A 73 7.36 3.09 -2.83
CA LEU A 73 6.84 1.74 -2.72
C LEU A 73 6.38 1.29 -4.09
N GLU A 74 7.07 0.31 -4.67
CA GLU A 74 6.82 -0.20 -6.01
C GLU A 74 6.18 -1.58 -5.96
N VAL A 75 5.28 -1.89 -6.89
CA VAL A 75 4.94 -3.29 -7.19
C VAL A 75 6.17 -3.92 -7.86
N LYS A 76 6.71 -4.98 -7.25
CA LYS A 76 8.03 -5.55 -7.58
C LYS A 76 8.21 -5.74 -9.10
N ASN A 77 9.28 -5.14 -9.64
CA ASN A 77 9.71 -5.23 -11.05
C ASN A 77 8.68 -4.75 -12.10
N SER A 78 7.79 -3.81 -11.77
CA SER A 78 6.71 -3.39 -12.69
C SER A 78 6.75 -1.92 -13.10
N SER A 79 7.60 -1.11 -12.45
CA SER A 79 7.59 0.35 -12.51
C SER A 79 6.24 0.99 -12.11
N LEU A 80 5.40 0.27 -11.36
CA LEU A 80 4.15 0.79 -10.79
C LEU A 80 4.40 1.21 -9.33
N PHE A 81 4.34 2.51 -9.07
CA PHE A 81 4.63 3.09 -7.76
C PHE A 81 3.34 3.50 -7.04
N LEU A 82 3.32 3.30 -5.73
CA LEU A 82 2.23 3.70 -4.85
C LEU A 82 2.12 5.23 -4.82
N GLU A 83 0.92 5.74 -5.06
CA GLU A 83 0.62 7.17 -5.09
C GLU A 83 -0.68 7.47 -4.35
N LYS A 84 -0.73 8.67 -3.75
CA LYS A 84 -1.95 9.24 -3.22
C LYS A 84 -2.66 10.02 -4.34
N ARG A 85 -3.91 9.66 -4.64
CA ARG A 85 -4.77 10.41 -5.55
C ARG A 85 -6.00 10.90 -4.80
N SER A 86 -6.01 12.17 -4.41
CA SER A 86 -6.98 12.70 -3.44
C SER A 86 -6.92 11.88 -2.15
N SER A 87 -8.01 11.26 -1.68
CA SER A 87 -8.02 10.35 -0.54
C SER A 87 -7.71 8.90 -0.90
N ARG A 88 -7.67 8.52 -2.18
CA ARG A 88 -7.46 7.12 -2.62
C ARG A 88 -5.98 6.80 -2.75
N VAL A 89 -5.64 5.54 -2.52
CA VAL A 89 -4.33 4.99 -2.88
C VAL A 89 -4.44 4.31 -4.25
N VAL A 90 -3.50 4.62 -5.13
CA VAL A 90 -3.39 4.05 -6.48
C VAL A 90 -1.96 3.60 -6.71
N VAL A 91 -1.73 2.79 -7.75
CA VAL A 91 -0.40 2.64 -8.34
C VAL A 91 -0.37 3.26 -9.72
N LYS A 92 0.74 3.90 -10.08
CA LYS A 92 0.91 4.55 -11.38
C LYS A 92 2.26 4.18 -11.98
N LYS A 93 2.31 4.10 -13.32
CA LYS A 93 3.54 3.80 -14.03
C LYS A 93 4.50 5.00 -14.01
N GLY A 94 5.76 4.73 -13.68
CA GLY A 94 6.87 5.69 -13.72
C GLY A 94 7.05 6.51 -12.45
N ARG A 95 8.17 7.22 -12.38
CA ARG A 95 8.61 7.98 -11.19
C ARG A 95 8.35 9.49 -11.30
N LYS A 96 7.45 9.93 -12.18
CA LYS A 96 7.22 11.37 -12.41
C LYS A 96 6.30 11.93 -11.30
N TYR A 97 6.89 12.77 -10.44
CA TYR A 97 6.27 13.33 -9.22
C TYR A 97 5.82 12.28 -8.21
N PRO A 98 6.76 11.46 -7.69
CA PRO A 98 6.38 10.39 -6.81
C PRO A 98 5.94 10.96 -5.45
N HIS A 99 4.97 10.29 -4.84
CA HIS A 99 4.65 10.54 -3.44
C HIS A 99 5.55 9.67 -2.55
N SER A 100 6.19 10.31 -1.57
CA SER A 100 7.02 9.61 -0.61
C SER A 100 6.17 8.97 0.50
N TRP A 101 6.46 7.72 0.79
CA TRP A 101 5.89 6.92 1.86
C TRP A 101 6.99 6.56 2.84
N LYS A 102 6.64 6.56 4.12
CA LYS A 102 7.52 6.08 5.19
C LYS A 102 6.76 5.13 6.08
N LYS A 103 7.45 4.11 6.56
CA LYS A 103 6.98 3.29 7.67
C LYS A 103 7.01 4.15 8.94
N LEU A 104 5.97 4.04 9.74
CA LEU A 104 5.96 4.52 11.12
C LEU A 104 5.98 3.28 12.00
N ASP A 105 7.00 3.16 12.85
CA ASP A 105 7.04 2.09 13.83
C ASP A 105 6.07 2.38 14.96
N VAL A 106 5.27 1.39 15.28
CA VAL A 106 4.29 1.41 16.37
C VAL A 106 4.95 0.76 17.57
N ASN A 107 4.94 1.44 18.73
CA ASN A 107 5.46 0.88 19.97
C ASN A 107 4.48 -0.15 20.57
N GLU A 108 4.86 -0.83 21.65
CA GLU A 108 4.05 -1.89 22.28
C GLU A 108 2.63 -1.44 22.70
N LYS A 109 2.37 -0.12 22.75
CA LYS A 109 1.07 0.45 23.16
C LYS A 109 0.14 0.78 21.99
N GLY A 110 0.60 0.63 20.74
CA GLY A 110 -0.11 1.16 19.58
C GLY A 110 0.28 2.60 19.28
#